data_AF-A0A2H4SDN9-F1
#
_entry.id   AF-A0A2H4SDN9-F1
#
_cell.length_a   1.000
_cell.length_b   1.000
_cell.length_c   1.000
_cell.angle_alpha   90.00
_cell.angle_beta   90.00
_cell.angle_gamma   90.00
#
_symmetry.space_group_name_H-M   'P 1'
#
loop_
_entity.id
_entity.type
_entity.pdbx_description
1 polymer ?
#
loop_
_entity_poly.entity_id
_entity_poly.type
_entity_poly.pdbx_seq_one_letter_code
_entity_poly.pdbx_strand_id
1 'polypeptide(L)'
;MPVRFLYSLPYTLFRLSAKKNIKLRDLTIRSRPSYDVISDQGIVHPLTTTETYAGPNGASMRPLGEAQISLVENFRGDSVVVYEIPENTPLPPDLVLVHEYDDHYSLQPSKDMTVDEHSTCHTKEQWLLIYREGWTWSEDYKDYFRWQDDGSCEWRQKNKGGESKDKPLKLEKSSKSKEKGSSHKDKALKEGKPSSSKGKEKASKEDKPSSSKDKGR
;
A
#
# COMPACT_ATOMS: atom_id res chain seq x y z
N MET A 1 -20.83 -11.48 -11.17
CA MET A 1 -20.81 -12.19 -9.87
C MET A 1 -21.44 -11.29 -8.82
N PRO A 2 -22.13 -11.82 -7.79
CA PRO A 2 -22.64 -10.97 -6.72
C PRO A 2 -21.48 -10.31 -5.97
N VAL A 3 -21.63 -9.02 -5.65
CA VAL A 3 -20.67 -8.29 -4.81
C VAL A 3 -20.63 -8.95 -3.44
N ARG A 4 -19.43 -9.23 -2.92
CA ARG A 4 -19.22 -9.84 -1.60
C ARG A 4 -18.48 -8.86 -0.69
N PHE A 5 -18.97 -8.75 0.54
CA PHE A 5 -18.34 -7.97 1.61
C PHE A 5 -17.58 -8.90 2.53
N LEU A 6 -16.32 -8.59 2.78
CA LEU A 6 -15.40 -9.39 3.58
C LEU A 6 -14.76 -8.51 4.66
N TYR A 7 -14.62 -9.06 5.86
CA TYR A 7 -13.97 -8.41 7.00
C TYR A 7 -12.58 -8.99 7.31
N SER A 8 -12.13 -9.93 6.49
CA SER A 8 -10.78 -10.47 6.44
C SER A 8 -10.39 -10.74 5.00
N LEU A 9 -9.08 -10.85 4.73
CA LEU A 9 -8.59 -11.07 3.37
C LEU A 9 -8.80 -12.54 2.96
N PRO A 10 -9.42 -12.83 1.81
CA PRO A 10 -9.63 -14.20 1.34
C PRO A 10 -8.35 -14.83 0.76
N TYR A 11 -7.39 -13.99 0.36
CA TYR A 11 -6.13 -14.36 -0.27
C TYR A 11 -5.05 -13.36 0.18
N THR A 12 -3.79 -13.69 -0.08
CA THR A 12 -2.73 -12.67 -0.04
C THR A 12 -3.00 -11.65 -1.15
N LEU A 13 -3.27 -10.41 -0.77
CA LEU A 13 -3.58 -9.33 -1.70
C LEU A 13 -2.44 -8.31 -1.73
N PHE A 14 -2.32 -7.63 -2.85
CA PHE A 14 -1.28 -6.66 -3.11
C PHE A 14 -1.88 -5.31 -3.49
N ARG A 15 -1.33 -4.22 -2.94
CA ARG A 15 -1.68 -2.84 -3.27
C ARG A 15 -0.46 -2.15 -3.87
N LEU A 16 -0.63 -1.49 -5.02
CA LEU A 16 0.38 -0.58 -5.57
C LEU A 16 0.12 0.85 -5.12
N SER A 17 1.20 1.57 -4.82
CA SER A 17 1.17 3.00 -4.58
C SER A 17 2.41 3.67 -5.17
N ALA A 18 2.26 4.90 -5.66
CA ALA A 18 3.38 5.73 -6.09
C ALA A 18 4.25 6.23 -4.92
N LYS A 19 3.69 6.25 -3.71
CA LYS A 19 4.33 6.82 -2.51
C LYS A 19 4.05 5.95 -1.29
N LYS A 20 4.92 6.08 -0.29
CA LYS A 20 4.77 5.41 1.02
C LYS A 20 3.48 5.80 1.75
N ASN A 21 3.02 7.03 1.55
CA ASN A 21 1.74 7.49 2.07
C ASN A 21 0.69 7.26 0.99
N ILE A 22 -0.21 6.31 1.24
CA ILE A 22 -1.38 6.06 0.42
C ILE A 22 -2.32 7.27 0.54
N LYS A 23 -2.48 7.98 -0.57
CA LYS A 23 -3.46 9.05 -0.71
C LYS A 23 -4.47 8.62 -1.77
N LEU A 24 -5.73 8.50 -1.37
CA LEU A 24 -6.79 8.17 -2.29
C LEU A 24 -7.05 9.34 -3.24
N ARG A 25 -7.37 9.01 -4.49
CA ARG A 25 -7.73 9.97 -5.54
C ARG A 25 -9.24 10.10 -5.57
N ASP A 26 -9.72 11.28 -5.21
CA ASP A 26 -11.13 11.64 -5.33
C ASP A 26 -11.42 12.24 -6.70
N LEU A 27 -12.40 11.65 -7.41
CA LEU A 27 -12.84 12.11 -8.71
C LEU A 27 -13.43 13.53 -8.67
N THR A 28 -14.12 13.89 -7.60
CA THR A 28 -14.87 15.17 -7.53
C THR A 28 -13.95 16.37 -7.37
N ILE A 29 -12.80 16.20 -6.70
CA ILE A 29 -11.82 17.28 -6.47
C ILE A 29 -11.00 17.55 -7.72
N ARG A 30 -10.62 16.49 -8.47
CA ARG A 30 -9.83 16.63 -9.70
C ARG A 30 -10.29 15.60 -10.72
N SER A 31 -10.71 16.09 -11.89
CA SER A 31 -10.92 15.23 -13.06
C SER A 31 -9.58 14.62 -13.47
N ARG A 32 -9.35 13.37 -13.05
CA ARG A 32 -8.23 12.54 -13.45
C ARG A 32 -8.78 11.33 -14.18
N PRO A 33 -8.05 10.80 -15.17
CA PRO A 33 -8.46 9.57 -15.86
C PRO A 33 -8.51 8.35 -14.91
N SER A 34 -7.90 8.45 -13.73
CA SER A 34 -7.86 7.41 -12.73
C SER A 34 -8.19 7.99 -11.35
N TYR A 35 -9.14 7.38 -10.66
CA TYR A 35 -9.59 7.74 -9.32
C TYR A 35 -9.78 6.47 -8.48
N ASP A 36 -9.79 6.61 -7.16
CA ASP A 36 -10.01 5.50 -6.21
C ASP A 36 -11.41 5.61 -5.57
N VAL A 37 -11.92 6.83 -5.36
CA VAL A 37 -13.20 7.10 -4.71
C VAL A 37 -13.96 8.22 -5.42
N ILE A 38 -15.27 8.26 -5.20
CA ILE A 38 -16.14 9.39 -5.54
C ILE A 38 -16.74 9.88 -4.22
N SER A 39 -16.44 11.12 -3.83
CA SER A 39 -17.03 11.69 -2.61
C SER A 39 -18.28 12.52 -2.91
N ASP A 40 -19.20 12.60 -1.94
CA ASP A 40 -20.22 13.64 -1.89
C ASP A 40 -19.79 14.67 -0.85
N GLN A 41 -19.56 15.91 -1.28
CA GLN A 41 -19.05 17.00 -0.41
C GLN A 41 -17.78 16.63 0.39
N GLY A 42 -16.90 15.77 -0.17
CA GLY A 42 -15.69 15.31 0.50
C GLY A 42 -15.88 14.11 1.45
N ILE A 43 -17.10 13.60 1.57
CA ILE A 43 -17.46 12.41 2.33
C ILE A 43 -17.54 11.19 1.39
N VAL A 44 -16.88 10.11 1.78
CA VAL A 44 -16.97 8.82 1.12
C VAL A 44 -17.99 7.98 1.89
N HIS A 45 -19.08 7.64 1.20
CA HIS A 45 -20.13 6.80 1.77
C HIS A 45 -19.79 5.31 1.60
N PRO A 46 -20.20 4.45 2.55
CA PRO A 46 -20.05 3.02 2.42
C PRO A 46 -21.03 2.52 1.35
N LEU A 47 -20.50 2.02 0.22
CA LEU A 47 -21.32 1.40 -0.83
C LEU A 47 -21.62 -0.06 -0.46
N THR A 48 -22.39 -0.25 0.61
CA THR A 48 -22.66 -1.57 1.20
C THR A 48 -23.90 -2.27 0.64
N THR A 49 -24.61 -1.65 -0.30
CA THR A 49 -25.80 -2.25 -0.93
C THR A 49 -25.48 -2.81 -2.31
N THR A 50 -25.65 -4.12 -2.46
CA THR A 50 -25.32 -4.89 -3.68
C THR A 50 -26.10 -4.46 -4.93
N GLU A 51 -27.30 -3.91 -4.77
CA GLU A 51 -28.20 -3.60 -5.88
C GLU A 51 -27.80 -2.34 -6.67
N THR A 52 -27.04 -1.44 -6.04
CA THR A 52 -26.70 -0.12 -6.58
C THR A 52 -25.21 0.15 -6.62
N TYR A 53 -24.37 -0.89 -6.47
CA TYR A 53 -22.94 -0.71 -6.40
C TYR A 53 -22.39 -0.03 -7.67
N ALA A 54 -21.87 1.18 -7.50
CA ALA A 54 -21.18 1.96 -8.53
C ALA A 54 -19.74 2.19 -8.07
N GLY A 55 -18.84 1.26 -8.42
CA GLY A 55 -17.42 1.40 -8.13
C GLY A 55 -16.71 2.39 -9.07
N PRO A 56 -15.46 2.77 -8.77
CA PRO A 56 -14.67 2.39 -7.59
C PRO A 56 -14.99 3.25 -6.33
N ASN A 57 -14.89 2.62 -5.15
CA ASN A 57 -15.10 3.29 -3.86
C ASN A 57 -14.03 2.93 -2.81
N GLY A 58 -12.79 2.73 -3.25
CA GLY A 58 -11.71 2.40 -2.35
C GLY A 58 -10.38 2.08 -3.01
N ALA A 59 -9.44 1.63 -2.18
CA ALA A 59 -8.11 1.27 -2.65
C ALA A 59 -8.14 -0.09 -3.37
N SER A 60 -7.74 -0.09 -4.65
CA SER A 60 -7.61 -1.30 -5.47
C SER A 60 -6.54 -2.25 -4.93
N MET A 61 -6.91 -3.51 -4.73
CA MET A 61 -6.07 -4.62 -4.30
C MET A 61 -6.29 -5.83 -5.22
N ARG A 62 -5.23 -6.62 -5.45
CA ARG A 62 -5.29 -7.83 -6.31
C ARG A 62 -4.44 -8.95 -5.74
N PRO A 63 -4.80 -10.23 -5.92
CA PRO A 63 -3.88 -11.33 -5.64
C PRO A 63 -2.69 -11.29 -6.60
N LEU A 64 -1.66 -12.09 -6.32
CA LEU A 64 -0.56 -12.26 -7.26
C LEU A 64 -1.06 -13.02 -8.51
N GLY A 65 -1.02 -12.35 -9.65
CA GLY A 65 -1.46 -12.89 -10.94
C GLY A 65 -1.02 -11.99 -12.09
N GLU A 66 -1.39 -12.36 -13.32
CA GLU A 66 -0.96 -11.64 -14.54
C GLU A 66 -1.33 -10.15 -14.50
N ALA A 67 -2.53 -9.81 -14.05
CA ALA A 67 -2.97 -8.42 -13.95
C ALA A 67 -2.13 -7.62 -12.95
N GLN A 68 -1.83 -8.21 -11.79
CA GLN A 68 -1.02 -7.57 -10.75
C GLN A 68 0.45 -7.40 -11.19
N ILE A 69 1.02 -8.40 -11.84
CA ILE A 69 2.37 -8.32 -12.43
C ILE A 69 2.41 -7.22 -13.49
N SER A 70 1.45 -7.21 -14.41
CA SER A 70 1.33 -6.19 -15.45
C SER A 70 1.20 -4.78 -14.88
N LEU A 71 0.48 -4.59 -13.78
CA LEU A 71 0.39 -3.29 -13.08
C LEU A 71 1.76 -2.83 -12.55
N VAL A 72 2.58 -3.74 -12.04
CA VAL A 72 3.93 -3.43 -11.55
C VAL A 72 4.86 -3.13 -12.72
N GLU A 73 4.87 -3.96 -13.76
CA GLU A 73 5.73 -3.80 -14.95
C GLU A 73 5.44 -2.51 -15.72
N ASN A 74 4.16 -2.13 -15.81
CA ASN A 74 3.72 -0.94 -16.53
C ASN A 74 3.59 0.30 -15.64
N PHE A 75 4.00 0.23 -14.36
CA PHE A 75 3.87 1.34 -13.44
C PHE A 75 4.70 2.54 -13.90
N ARG A 76 4.04 3.69 -14.09
CA ARG A 76 4.69 4.93 -14.50
C ARG A 76 4.93 5.81 -13.28
N GLY A 77 6.16 5.83 -12.78
CA GLY A 77 6.60 6.72 -11.71
C GLY A 77 8.01 6.40 -11.25
N ASP A 78 8.67 7.36 -10.59
CA ASP A 78 10.06 7.20 -10.13
C ASP A 78 10.19 6.23 -8.95
N SER A 79 9.08 5.89 -8.30
CA SER A 79 9.02 4.92 -7.22
C SER A 79 7.69 4.17 -7.22
N VAL A 80 7.76 2.84 -7.08
CA VAL A 80 6.61 1.99 -6.79
C VAL A 80 6.77 1.39 -5.39
N VAL A 81 5.70 1.43 -4.61
CA VAL A 81 5.59 0.72 -3.34
C VAL A 81 4.53 -0.35 -3.52
N VAL A 82 4.91 -1.60 -3.30
CA VAL A 82 3.99 -2.74 -3.28
C VAL A 82 3.79 -3.13 -1.82
N TYR A 83 2.55 -3.09 -1.37
CA TYR A 83 2.15 -3.65 -0.08
C TYR A 83 1.62 -5.05 -0.33
N GLU A 84 2.19 -6.04 0.33
CA GLU A 84 1.67 -7.41 0.39
C GLU A 84 0.90 -7.56 1.71
N ILE A 85 -0.32 -8.08 1.67
CA ILE A 85 -1.14 -8.29 2.86
C ILE A 85 -1.52 -9.77 2.87
N PRO A 86 -1.06 -10.56 3.85
CA PRO A 86 -1.35 -11.98 3.93
C PRO A 86 -2.85 -12.29 3.99
N GLU A 87 -3.23 -13.45 3.47
CA GLU A 87 -4.56 -14.02 3.65
C GLU A 87 -4.96 -14.11 5.14
N ASN A 88 -6.26 -14.15 5.41
CA ASN A 88 -6.86 -14.18 6.74
C ASN A 88 -6.55 -12.97 7.63
N THR A 89 -5.83 -11.97 7.12
CA THR A 89 -5.60 -10.73 7.85
C THR A 89 -6.94 -10.05 8.17
N PRO A 90 -7.26 -9.78 9.46
CA PRO A 90 -8.46 -9.05 9.82
C PRO A 90 -8.36 -7.59 9.39
N LEU A 91 -9.48 -7.04 8.92
CA LEU A 91 -9.57 -5.63 8.58
C LEU A 91 -9.85 -4.78 9.84
N PRO A 92 -9.38 -3.53 9.87
CA PRO A 92 -9.88 -2.55 10.81
C PRO A 92 -11.42 -2.45 10.75
N PRO A 93 -12.12 -2.20 11.88
CA PRO A 93 -13.59 -2.19 11.92
C PRO A 93 -14.22 -1.12 11.02
N ASP A 94 -13.46 -0.07 10.69
CA ASP A 94 -13.88 1.04 9.84
C ASP A 94 -13.66 0.76 8.34
N LEU A 95 -13.16 -0.43 7.99
CA LEU A 95 -12.91 -0.86 6.62
C LEU A 95 -13.66 -2.14 6.27
N VAL A 96 -13.99 -2.27 5.00
CA VAL A 96 -14.56 -3.48 4.41
C VAL A 96 -13.85 -3.78 3.09
N LEU A 97 -13.61 -5.05 2.82
CA LEU A 97 -13.06 -5.49 1.54
C LEU A 97 -14.22 -5.93 0.65
N VAL A 98 -14.33 -5.31 -0.52
CA VAL A 98 -15.36 -5.58 -1.49
C VAL A 98 -14.76 -6.34 -2.66
N HIS A 99 -15.29 -7.53 -2.96
CA HIS A 99 -14.96 -8.24 -4.21
C HIS A 99 -15.85 -7.66 -5.32
N GLU A 100 -15.25 -6.90 -6.22
CA GLU A 100 -15.98 -6.21 -7.29
C GLU A 100 -16.21 -7.14 -8.48
N TYR A 101 -15.12 -7.57 -9.12
CA TYR A 101 -15.15 -8.46 -10.28
C TYR A 101 -13.79 -9.13 -10.47
N ASP A 102 -13.80 -10.32 -11.10
CA ASP A 102 -12.59 -11.09 -11.42
C ASP A 102 -11.64 -11.25 -10.22
N ASP A 103 -10.39 -10.79 -10.32
CA ASP A 103 -9.38 -10.77 -9.26
C ASP A 103 -9.31 -9.42 -8.51
N HIS A 104 -10.23 -8.49 -8.80
CA HIS A 104 -10.21 -7.14 -8.27
C HIS A 104 -10.97 -7.00 -6.95
N TYR A 105 -10.24 -6.58 -5.92
CA TYR A 105 -10.79 -6.22 -4.63
C TYR A 105 -10.63 -4.72 -4.38
N SER A 106 -11.59 -4.13 -3.68
CA SER A 106 -11.53 -2.74 -3.25
C SER A 106 -11.62 -2.67 -1.73
N LEU A 107 -10.65 -2.03 -1.09
CA LEU A 107 -10.69 -1.73 0.34
C LEU A 107 -11.39 -0.39 0.55
N GLN A 108 -12.60 -0.45 1.13
CA GLN A 108 -13.57 0.63 1.21
C GLN A 108 -13.86 0.99 2.66
N PRO A 109 -14.46 2.16 2.94
CA PRO A 109 -14.91 2.46 4.29
C PRO A 109 -16.19 1.68 4.61
N SER A 110 -16.33 1.23 5.86
CA SER A 110 -17.54 0.54 6.35
C SER A 110 -18.59 1.51 6.93
N LYS A 111 -18.25 2.79 7.06
CA LYS A 111 -19.08 3.89 7.54
C LYS A 111 -18.72 5.18 6.80
N ASP A 112 -19.57 6.21 6.91
CA ASP A 112 -19.26 7.53 6.36
C ASP A 112 -17.95 8.07 6.96
N MET A 113 -17.06 8.54 6.10
CA MET A 113 -15.84 9.23 6.50
C MET A 113 -15.31 10.13 5.39
N THR A 114 -14.52 11.13 5.76
CA THR A 114 -13.84 12.00 4.78
C THR A 114 -12.82 11.22 3.95
N VAL A 115 -12.49 11.71 2.75
CA VAL A 115 -11.42 11.12 1.91
C VAL A 115 -10.07 11.07 2.64
N ASP A 116 -9.79 12.08 3.47
CA ASP A 116 -8.55 12.17 4.25
C ASP A 116 -8.54 11.20 5.43
N GLU A 117 -9.68 10.99 6.10
CA GLU A 117 -9.85 9.91 7.09
C GLU A 117 -9.70 8.53 6.45
N HIS A 118 -10.29 8.31 5.28
CA HIS A 118 -10.14 7.04 4.57
C HIS A 118 -8.68 6.80 4.16
N SER A 119 -8.00 7.80 3.60
CA SER A 119 -6.55 7.74 3.30
C SER A 119 -5.73 7.49 4.58
N THR A 120 -6.14 8.09 5.69
CA THR A 120 -5.59 7.88 7.03
C THR A 120 -5.81 6.46 7.53
N CYS A 121 -6.97 5.83 7.31
CA CYS A 121 -7.19 4.43 7.69
C CYS A 121 -6.20 3.49 6.97
N HIS A 122 -5.76 3.84 5.76
CA HIS A 122 -4.70 3.13 5.04
C HIS A 122 -3.29 3.42 5.59
N THR A 123 -3.05 4.61 6.15
CA THR A 123 -1.69 5.15 6.37
C THR A 123 -1.31 5.49 7.80
N LYS A 124 -2.25 5.77 8.68
CA LYS A 124 -1.92 6.67 9.78
C LYS A 124 -1.25 5.97 10.95
N GLU A 125 -1.61 4.73 11.29
CA GLU A 125 -0.80 4.00 12.26
C GLU A 125 -0.58 2.49 12.05
N GLN A 126 -1.50 1.57 11.70
CA GLN A 126 -1.18 0.14 11.95
C GLN A 126 -1.63 -0.95 10.97
N TRP A 127 -1.92 -0.72 9.69
CA TRP A 127 -2.29 -1.89 8.85
C TRP A 127 -1.35 -2.15 7.67
N LEU A 128 -1.28 -1.30 6.65
CA LEU A 128 -0.43 -1.59 5.49
C LEU A 128 1.08 -1.40 5.74
N LEU A 129 1.46 -0.45 6.60
CA LEU A 129 2.87 -0.20 6.93
C LEU A 129 3.52 -1.36 7.72
N ILE A 130 2.72 -2.13 8.46
CA ILE A 130 3.18 -3.33 9.17
C ILE A 130 3.81 -4.32 8.18
N TYR A 131 3.08 -4.61 7.11
CA TYR A 131 3.53 -5.62 6.18
C TYR A 131 4.71 -5.17 5.31
N ARG A 132 4.91 -3.86 5.14
CA ARG A 132 6.10 -3.33 4.46
C ARG A 132 7.40 -3.62 5.22
N GLU A 133 7.34 -3.73 6.53
CA GLU A 133 8.50 -3.87 7.42
C GLU A 133 8.68 -5.31 7.94
N GLY A 134 7.98 -6.29 7.37
CA GLY A 134 8.08 -7.70 7.78
C GLY A 134 7.42 -8.01 9.12
N TRP A 135 6.53 -7.14 9.61
CA TRP A 135 5.78 -7.39 10.83
C TRP A 135 4.69 -8.44 10.57
N THR A 136 4.60 -9.41 11.46
CA THR A 136 3.65 -10.53 11.48
C THR A 136 2.70 -10.35 12.66
N TRP A 137 1.40 -10.58 12.46
CA TRP A 137 0.42 -10.58 13.55
C TRP A 137 0.51 -11.90 14.32
N SER A 138 0.51 -11.83 15.65
CA SER A 138 0.34 -13.00 16.50
C SER A 138 -1.05 -13.01 17.12
N GLU A 139 -1.82 -14.05 16.82
CA GLU A 139 -3.13 -14.26 17.44
C GLU A 139 -3.04 -14.51 18.95
N ASP A 140 -2.00 -15.21 19.41
CA ASP A 140 -1.81 -15.55 20.83
C ASP A 140 -1.56 -14.30 21.68
N TYR A 141 -0.80 -13.34 21.16
CA TYR A 141 -0.41 -12.13 21.88
C TYR A 141 -1.25 -10.91 21.51
N LYS A 142 -2.13 -11.03 20.49
CA LYS A 142 -2.93 -9.93 19.93
C LYS A 142 -2.08 -8.69 19.63
N ASP A 143 -0.88 -8.92 19.10
CA ASP A 143 0.06 -7.88 18.73
C ASP A 143 0.93 -8.29 17.54
N TYR A 144 1.61 -7.31 16.95
CA TYR A 144 2.53 -7.52 15.84
C TYR A 144 3.97 -7.70 16.32
N PHE A 145 4.69 -8.60 15.68
CA PHE A 145 6.12 -8.82 15.92
C PHE A 145 6.88 -8.92 14.60
N ARG A 146 8.19 -8.68 14.59
CA ARG A 146 9.05 -9.00 13.44
C ARG A 146 10.33 -9.66 13.91
N TRP A 147 10.87 -10.54 13.07
CA TRP A 147 12.21 -11.07 13.26
C TRP A 147 13.23 -10.16 12.60
N GLN A 148 14.30 -9.87 13.32
CA GLN A 148 15.45 -9.12 12.84
C GLN A 148 16.49 -10.07 12.24
N ASP A 149 17.42 -9.53 11.44
CA ASP A 149 18.50 -10.31 10.81
C ASP A 149 19.42 -11.02 11.82
N ASP A 150 19.49 -10.52 13.06
CA ASP A 150 20.25 -11.12 14.16
C ASP A 150 19.50 -12.25 14.90
N GLY A 151 18.29 -12.59 14.43
CA GLY A 151 17.42 -13.59 15.02
C GLY A 151 16.67 -13.10 16.28
N SER A 152 16.75 -11.81 16.63
CA SER A 152 15.92 -11.23 17.69
C SER A 152 14.49 -10.96 17.22
N CYS A 153 13.55 -11.01 18.16
CA CYS A 153 12.14 -10.71 17.91
C CYS A 153 11.81 -9.32 18.48
N GLU A 154 11.39 -8.40 17.63
CA GLU A 154 10.91 -7.09 18.02
C GLU A 154 9.38 -7.11 18.07
N TRP A 155 8.80 -6.66 19.19
CA TRP A 155 7.36 -6.51 19.35
C TRP A 155 6.95 -5.06 19.17
N ARG A 156 5.80 -4.86 18.54
CA ARG A 156 5.30 -3.54 18.25
C ARG A 156 4.71 -2.93 19.51
N GLN A 157 5.54 -2.27 20.31
CA GLN A 157 5.04 -1.52 21.46
C GLN A 157 4.03 -0.49 20.96
N LYS A 158 2.74 -0.69 21.26
CA LYS A 158 1.74 0.37 21.13
C LYS A 158 2.31 1.55 21.92
N ASN A 159 2.59 2.66 21.24
CA ASN A 159 2.89 3.94 21.88
C ASN A 159 1.67 4.31 22.74
N LYS A 160 1.60 3.75 23.94
CA LYS A 160 0.74 4.26 25.00
C LYS A 160 1.38 5.59 25.37
N GLY A 161 0.86 6.67 24.81
CA GLY A 161 1.12 7.99 25.35
C GLY A 161 0.73 7.96 26.83
N GLY A 162 1.72 7.85 27.70
CA GLY A 162 1.49 7.57 29.12
C GLY A 162 2.64 6.79 29.74
N GLU A 163 3.67 7.54 30.13
CA GLU A 163 4.72 7.24 31.10
C GLU A 163 4.54 5.92 31.88
N SER A 164 5.34 4.91 31.55
CA SER A 164 5.50 3.70 32.37
C SER A 164 6.98 3.51 32.67
N LYS A 165 7.35 3.86 33.89
CA LYS A 165 8.56 3.38 34.55
C LYS A 165 8.30 1.92 34.93
N ASP A 166 8.62 0.96 34.08
CA ASP A 166 8.72 -0.41 34.56
C ASP A 166 9.82 -1.24 33.92
N LYS A 167 10.37 -2.07 34.79
CA LYS A 167 11.67 -2.74 34.71
C LYS A 167 11.76 -3.76 33.57
N PRO A 168 12.95 -3.93 32.98
CA PRO A 168 13.19 -5.02 32.04
C PRO A 168 13.06 -6.38 32.74
N LEU A 169 12.17 -7.24 32.23
CA LEU A 169 12.16 -8.67 32.51
C LEU A 169 13.41 -9.27 31.86
N LYS A 170 14.39 -9.65 32.69
CA LYS A 170 15.56 -10.42 32.27
C LYS A 170 15.10 -11.81 31.83
N LEU A 171 15.10 -12.04 30.51
CA LEU A 171 15.09 -13.39 29.96
C LEU A 171 16.49 -13.99 30.15
N GLU A 172 16.59 -15.05 30.95
CA GLU A 172 17.84 -15.78 31.12
C GLU A 172 18.26 -16.43 29.79
N LYS A 173 19.41 -16.00 29.26
CA LYS A 173 20.09 -16.67 28.14
C LYS A 173 20.94 -17.82 28.69
N SER A 174 20.59 -19.04 28.30
CA SER A 174 21.39 -20.25 28.49
C SER A 174 22.22 -20.56 27.24
N SER A 175 23.47 -20.99 27.47
CA SER A 175 24.45 -21.66 26.59
C SER A 175 25.18 -20.79 25.53
N LYS A 176 26.52 -20.58 25.63
CA LYS A 176 27.67 -21.48 25.33
C LYS A 176 27.83 -21.67 23.81
N SER A 177 28.83 -21.12 23.12
CA SER A 177 30.21 -21.63 23.04
C SER A 177 31.12 -20.68 22.25
N LYS A 178 32.41 -20.65 22.62
CA LYS A 178 33.54 -20.08 21.86
C LYS A 178 33.82 -20.91 20.59
N GLU A 179 34.21 -20.28 19.47
CA GLU A 179 35.54 -20.48 18.87
C GLU A 179 35.88 -19.53 17.68
N LYS A 180 37.07 -18.94 17.79
CA LYS A 180 38.14 -18.67 16.80
C LYS A 180 37.80 -18.34 15.33
N GLY A 181 38.02 -17.06 15.02
CA GLY A 181 39.06 -16.55 14.11
C GLY A 181 39.29 -17.20 12.74
N SER A 182 39.14 -16.41 11.68
CA SER A 182 40.10 -16.42 10.56
C SER A 182 39.98 -15.14 9.74
N SER A 183 41.10 -14.44 9.64
CA SER A 183 41.36 -13.28 8.79
C SER A 183 41.51 -13.70 7.32
N HIS A 184 40.87 -13.01 6.38
CA HIS A 184 41.38 -12.98 5.00
C HIS A 184 41.02 -11.71 4.20
N LYS A 185 42.07 -10.93 3.97
CA LYS A 185 42.50 -10.24 2.73
C LYS A 185 41.52 -9.35 1.97
N ASP A 186 41.88 -8.07 2.01
CA ASP A 186 41.71 -7.06 0.96
C ASP A 186 42.02 -7.58 -0.44
N LYS A 187 41.17 -7.20 -1.40
CA LYS A 187 41.58 -7.11 -2.81
C LYS A 187 40.93 -5.92 -3.48
N ALA A 188 41.78 -4.98 -3.84
CA ALA A 188 41.48 -3.74 -4.53
C ALA A 188 41.25 -3.92 -6.04
N LEU A 189 40.67 -2.87 -6.62
CA LEU A 189 40.77 -2.38 -8.00
C LEU A 189 40.01 -3.15 -9.11
N LYS A 190 39.02 -2.46 -9.68
CA LYS A 190 39.16 -1.98 -11.07
C LYS A 190 38.20 -0.83 -11.39
N GLU A 191 38.81 0.33 -11.62
CA GLU A 191 38.25 1.44 -12.37
C GLU A 191 38.04 1.03 -13.84
N GLY A 192 36.96 1.53 -14.45
CA GLY A 192 36.60 1.18 -15.82
C GLY A 192 35.62 2.15 -16.46
N LYS A 193 36.11 3.37 -16.73
CA LYS A 193 35.80 4.34 -17.81
C LYS A 193 34.37 4.76 -18.20
N PRO A 194 34.21 6.01 -18.69
CA PRO A 194 32.95 6.61 -19.14
C PRO A 194 32.69 6.42 -20.65
N SER A 195 31.41 6.35 -21.05
CA SER A 195 30.97 6.57 -22.44
C SER A 195 29.63 7.33 -22.39
N SER A 196 29.62 8.64 -22.59
CA SER A 196 29.54 9.33 -23.89
C SER A 196 28.22 9.09 -24.66
N SER A 197 27.46 10.19 -24.76
CA SER A 197 26.87 10.73 -25.99
C SER A 197 25.40 10.47 -26.34
N LYS A 198 24.83 11.56 -26.90
CA LYS A 198 23.61 11.72 -27.72
C LYS A 198 22.31 11.81 -26.91
N GLY A 199 21.65 12.96 -26.79
CA GLY A 199 21.47 14.02 -27.79
C GLY A 199 20.33 13.63 -28.73
N LYS A 200 19.12 14.08 -28.42
CA LYS A 200 18.00 14.19 -29.37
C LYS A 200 17.01 15.23 -28.87
N GLU A 201 17.23 16.45 -29.34
CA GLU A 201 16.15 17.41 -29.60
C GLU A 201 15.12 16.75 -30.53
N LYS A 202 13.83 16.93 -30.23
CA LYS A 202 12.79 16.87 -31.27
C LYS A 202 11.58 17.72 -30.88
N ALA A 203 11.53 18.87 -31.55
CA ALA A 203 10.38 19.46 -32.22
C ALA A 203 9.09 19.66 -31.41
N SER A 204 8.92 20.93 -31.02
CA SER A 204 7.65 21.65 -31.02
C SER A 204 6.81 21.35 -32.28
N LYS A 205 5.56 20.92 -32.08
CA LYS A 205 4.48 21.12 -33.04
C LYS A 205 3.42 21.97 -32.38
N GLU A 206 3.41 23.24 -32.77
CA GLU A 206 2.22 24.06 -32.82
C GLU A 206 1.27 23.46 -33.86
N ASP A 207 0.00 23.30 -33.52
CA ASP A 207 -1.08 23.29 -34.49
C ASP A 207 -2.32 23.94 -33.88
N LYS A 208 -2.98 24.67 -34.78
CA LYS A 208 -3.84 25.84 -34.61
C LYS A 208 -5.22 25.58 -33.95
N PRO A 209 -5.86 26.64 -33.43
CA PRO A 209 -7.28 26.63 -33.06
C PRO A 209 -8.17 26.57 -34.31
N SER A 210 -9.08 25.60 -34.37
CA SER A 210 -10.18 25.59 -35.34
C SER A 210 -11.39 26.33 -34.75
N SER A 211 -11.64 27.48 -35.36
CA SER A 211 -12.89 28.22 -35.32
C SER A 211 -14.06 27.41 -35.87
N SER A 212 -15.26 27.71 -35.35
CA SER A 212 -16.49 28.02 -36.10
C SER A 212 -17.72 27.13 -35.90
N LYS A 213 -18.87 27.85 -35.91
CA LYS A 213 -20.28 27.47 -36.04
C LYS A 213 -20.98 27.26 -34.69
N ASP A 214 -21.76 28.19 -34.15
CA ASP A 214 -22.78 29.10 -34.74
C ASP A 214 -23.87 28.38 -35.54
N LYS A 215 -25.12 28.79 -35.28
CA LYS A 215 -26.45 28.24 -35.63
C LYS A 215 -27.03 27.28 -34.58
N GLY A 216 -28.16 27.53 -33.94
CA GLY A 216 -29.15 28.60 -34.10
C GLY A 216 -30.48 28.16 -33.48
N ARG A 217 -31.27 29.18 -33.09
CA ARG A 217 -32.67 29.17 -32.63
C ARG A 217 -32.98 28.50 -31.29
#